data_AF-A0A7K2NT79-F1
#
_entry.id   AF-A0A7K2NT79-F1
#
_cell.length_a   1.000
_cell.length_b   1.000
_cell.length_c   1.000
_cell.angle_alpha   90.00
_cell.angle_beta   90.00
_cell.angle_gamma   90.00
#
_symmetry.space_group_name_H-M   'P 1'
#
loop_
_entity.id
_entity.type
_entity.pdbx_description
1 polymer ?
#
loop_
_entity_poly.entity_id
_entity_poly.type
_entity_poly.pdbx_seq_one_letter_code
_entity_poly.pdbx_strand_id
1 'polypeptide(L)'
;SAERYHRRVADMLATGTMLDDGMVYFDVRLSQRYPTVEFRVADVCLDASTAVVLAALARALVDTAAREWRAGAEPAEHSVSLLRLAAWRAARSGLTSELLHPATMRRMPAETVVRDLLEHAGEALAAAGDLERVREGVEELLRHGNGA
;
A
#
# COMPACT_ATOMS: atom_id res chain seq x y z
N SER A 1 11.88 -4.67 -11.85
CA SER A 1 11.50 -5.80 -12.71
C SER A 1 11.33 -7.07 -11.88
N ALA A 2 10.61 -8.07 -12.40
CA ALA A 2 10.44 -9.37 -11.75
C ALA A 2 11.78 -10.08 -11.50
N GLU A 3 12.69 -10.05 -12.46
CA GLU A 3 14.03 -10.66 -12.30
C GLU A 3 14.80 -10.05 -11.12
N ARG A 4 14.78 -8.70 -10.99
CA ARG A 4 15.44 -8.01 -9.87
C ARG A 4 14.82 -8.39 -8.52
N TYR A 5 13.51 -8.61 -8.48
CA TYR A 5 12.82 -9.10 -7.28
C TYR A 5 13.31 -10.51 -6.90
N HIS A 6 13.29 -11.46 -7.84
CA HIS A 6 13.72 -12.83 -7.57
C HIS A 6 15.20 -12.91 -7.16
N ARG A 7 16.07 -12.12 -7.82
CA ARG A 7 17.47 -12.02 -7.43
C ARG A 7 17.64 -11.50 -6.01
N ARG A 8 16.90 -10.45 -5.63
CA ARG A 8 16.91 -9.91 -4.27
C ARG A 8 16.49 -10.96 -3.23
N VAL A 9 15.43 -11.71 -3.51
CA VAL A 9 14.96 -12.78 -2.61
C VAL A 9 16.02 -13.88 -2.48
N ALA A 10 16.64 -14.30 -3.60
CA ALA A 10 17.71 -15.28 -3.59
C ALA A 10 18.93 -14.81 -2.77
N ASP A 11 19.34 -13.55 -2.92
CA ASP A 11 20.45 -12.96 -2.15
C ASP A 11 20.15 -12.95 -0.64
N MET A 12 18.88 -12.66 -0.26
CA MET A 12 18.46 -12.68 1.15
C MET A 12 18.50 -14.10 1.73
N LEU A 13 18.04 -15.10 0.98
CA LEU A 13 18.10 -16.51 1.39
C LEU A 13 19.53 -17.01 1.52
N ALA A 14 20.40 -16.63 0.60
CA ALA A 14 21.81 -17.03 0.61
C ALA A 14 22.57 -16.56 1.86
N THR A 15 22.04 -15.59 2.60
CA THR A 15 22.62 -15.16 3.89
C THR A 15 22.48 -16.21 5.00
N GLY A 16 21.57 -17.19 4.85
CA GLY A 16 21.25 -18.17 5.89
C GLY A 16 20.47 -17.60 7.08
N THR A 17 20.08 -16.32 7.05
CA THR A 17 19.29 -15.67 8.12
C THR A 17 17.80 -16.08 8.05
N MET A 18 17.35 -16.44 6.85
CA MET A 18 15.98 -16.84 6.55
C MET A 18 15.95 -18.33 6.25
N LEU A 19 14.99 -19.04 6.83
CA LEU A 19 14.85 -20.49 6.64
C LEU A 19 14.32 -20.84 5.25
N ASP A 20 13.36 -20.05 4.76
CA ASP A 20 12.74 -20.20 3.46
C ASP A 20 12.25 -18.83 2.93
N ASP A 21 11.77 -18.84 1.70
CA ASP A 21 11.17 -17.68 1.04
C ASP A 21 9.84 -17.24 1.70
N GLY A 22 9.23 -18.08 2.54
CA GLY A 22 8.07 -17.76 3.35
C GLY A 22 8.39 -16.69 4.40
N MET A 23 9.64 -16.66 4.87
CA MET A 23 10.17 -15.65 5.79
C MET A 23 10.54 -14.31 5.12
N VAL A 24 10.23 -14.12 3.83
CA VAL A 24 10.35 -12.81 3.17
C VAL A 24 9.25 -11.89 3.72
N TYR A 25 9.57 -11.16 4.78
CA TYR A 25 8.71 -10.20 5.46
C TYR A 25 8.71 -8.83 4.77
N PHE A 26 8.35 -8.82 3.49
CA PHE A 26 8.04 -7.56 2.80
C PHE A 26 6.59 -7.14 3.10
N ASP A 27 6.38 -5.83 3.16
CA ASP A 27 5.08 -5.18 3.30
C ASP A 27 4.11 -5.59 2.18
N VAL A 28 4.63 -5.71 0.96
CA VAL A 28 3.93 -6.24 -0.21
C VAL A 28 4.86 -7.21 -0.94
N ARG A 29 4.35 -8.39 -1.31
CA ARG A 29 5.17 -9.43 -1.96
C ARG A 29 4.43 -10.19 -3.06
N LEU A 30 5.19 -10.88 -3.91
CA LEU A 30 4.61 -11.89 -4.79
C LEU A 30 4.31 -13.14 -3.98
N SER A 31 3.11 -13.70 -4.16
CA SER A 31 2.77 -15.01 -3.58
C SER A 31 3.59 -16.11 -4.25
N GLN A 32 4.04 -17.09 -3.45
CA GLN A 32 4.75 -18.26 -3.98
C GLN A 32 3.81 -19.25 -4.65
N ARG A 33 2.58 -19.36 -4.11
CA ARG A 33 1.63 -20.40 -4.48
C ARG A 33 0.61 -19.91 -5.50
N TYR A 34 0.21 -18.64 -5.38
CA TYR A 34 -0.85 -18.07 -6.20
C TYR A 34 -0.27 -16.98 -7.10
N PRO A 35 -0.86 -16.73 -8.29
CA PRO A 35 -0.42 -15.65 -9.17
C PRO A 35 -0.96 -14.30 -8.66
N THR A 36 -0.62 -13.93 -7.43
CA THR A 36 -1.16 -12.77 -6.73
C THR A 36 -0.07 -11.90 -6.11
N VAL A 37 -0.43 -10.64 -5.87
CA VAL A 37 0.32 -9.71 -5.04
C VAL A 37 -0.32 -9.68 -3.65
N GLU A 38 0.46 -9.96 -2.61
CA GLU A 38 0.00 -10.06 -1.22
C GLU A 38 0.35 -8.77 -0.47
N PHE A 39 -0.68 -8.06 0.02
CA PHE A 39 -0.51 -6.92 0.94
C PHE A 39 -0.53 -7.42 2.39
N ARG A 40 0.47 -7.02 3.18
CA ARG A 40 0.70 -7.55 4.54
C ARG A 40 0.93 -6.47 5.60
N VAL A 41 0.53 -5.23 5.29
CA VAL A 41 0.74 -4.05 6.13
C VAL A 41 -0.40 -3.76 7.11
N ALA A 42 -1.58 -4.32 6.88
CA ALA A 42 -2.77 -4.00 7.64
C ALA A 42 -2.94 -4.89 8.88
N ASP A 43 -3.34 -4.27 9.98
CA ASP A 43 -3.84 -4.98 11.17
C ASP A 43 -5.26 -5.55 10.91
N VAL A 44 -5.70 -6.43 11.80
CA VAL A 44 -7.08 -6.94 11.78
C VAL A 44 -8.06 -5.80 12.09
N CYS A 45 -8.96 -5.52 11.16
CA CYS A 45 -9.97 -4.47 11.34
C CYS A 45 -11.05 -4.88 12.36
N LEU A 46 -11.52 -3.92 13.16
CA LEU A 46 -12.63 -4.12 14.09
C LEU A 46 -13.98 -4.25 13.39
N ASP A 47 -14.11 -3.66 12.20
CA ASP A 47 -15.31 -3.71 11.38
C ASP A 47 -15.00 -4.27 9.98
N ALA A 48 -15.88 -5.13 9.48
CA ALA A 48 -15.71 -5.79 8.18
C ALA A 48 -15.76 -4.79 7.01
N SER A 49 -16.49 -3.68 7.13
CA SER A 49 -16.54 -2.63 6.11
C SER A 49 -15.18 -1.97 5.91
N THR A 50 -14.40 -1.77 6.98
CA THR A 50 -13.02 -1.26 6.89
C THR A 50 -12.13 -2.23 6.12
N ALA A 51 -12.25 -3.53 6.38
CA ALA A 51 -11.50 -4.55 5.63
C ALA A 51 -11.86 -4.54 4.13
N VAL A 52 -13.14 -4.33 3.79
CA VAL A 52 -13.60 -4.18 2.40
C VAL A 52 -13.00 -2.93 1.75
N VAL A 53 -12.97 -1.79 2.45
CA VAL A 53 -12.33 -0.55 1.96
C VAL A 53 -10.85 -0.77 1.66
N LEU A 54 -10.11 -1.40 2.58
CA LEU A 54 -8.69 -1.71 2.39
C LEU A 54 -8.47 -2.67 1.21
N ALA A 55 -9.30 -3.70 1.06
CA ALA A 55 -9.20 -4.64 -0.05
C ALA A 55 -9.49 -3.97 -1.41
N ALA A 56 -10.50 -3.11 -1.49
CA ALA A 56 -10.82 -2.34 -2.69
C ALA A 56 -9.69 -1.38 -3.06
N LEU A 57 -9.11 -0.68 -2.08
CA LEU A 57 -7.96 0.19 -2.28
C LEU A 57 -6.73 -0.58 -2.77
N ALA A 58 -6.39 -1.71 -2.14
CA ALA A 58 -5.26 -2.53 -2.57
C ALA A 58 -5.42 -3.01 -4.02
N ARG A 59 -6.62 -3.46 -4.39
CA ARG A 59 -6.93 -3.84 -5.79
C ARG A 59 -6.78 -2.66 -6.74
N ALA A 60 -7.34 -1.50 -6.40
CA ALA A 60 -7.28 -0.32 -7.23
C ALA A 60 -5.84 0.17 -7.44
N LEU A 61 -5.00 0.16 -6.40
CA LEU A 61 -3.60 0.53 -6.50
C LEU A 61 -2.80 -0.42 -7.39
N VAL A 62 -3.09 -1.72 -7.33
CA VAL A 62 -2.47 -2.71 -8.24
C VAL A 62 -2.88 -2.43 -9.69
N ASP A 63 -4.15 -2.15 -9.96
CA ASP A 63 -4.62 -1.86 -11.31
C ASP A 63 -4.05 -0.53 -11.83
N THR A 64 -4.03 0.53 -11.02
CA THR A 64 -3.39 1.82 -11.35
C THR A 64 -1.92 1.60 -11.71
N ALA A 65 -1.13 0.94 -10.85
CA ALA A 65 0.28 0.67 -11.14
C ALA A 65 0.49 -0.19 -12.40
N ALA A 66 -0.40 -1.16 -12.65
CA ALA A 66 -0.34 -1.97 -13.86
C ALA A 66 -0.65 -1.17 -15.13
N ARG A 67 -1.58 -0.22 -15.08
CA ARG A 67 -1.88 0.70 -16.18
C ARG A 67 -0.70 1.65 -16.45
N GLU A 68 -0.15 2.25 -15.40
CA GLU A 68 1.03 3.12 -15.48
C GLU A 68 2.22 2.40 -16.11
N TRP A 69 2.51 1.18 -15.67
CA TRP A 69 3.57 0.36 -16.26
C TRP A 69 3.32 0.06 -17.75
N ARG A 70 2.09 -0.29 -18.14
CA ARG A 70 1.73 -0.51 -19.56
C ARG A 70 1.86 0.76 -20.39
N ALA A 71 1.65 1.92 -19.77
CA ALA A 71 1.83 3.24 -20.40
C ALA A 71 3.31 3.69 -20.45
N GLY A 72 4.24 2.89 -19.91
CA GLY A 72 5.67 3.21 -19.90
C GLY A 72 6.08 4.19 -18.80
N ALA A 73 5.25 4.38 -17.78
CA ALA A 73 5.63 5.18 -16.62
C ALA A 73 6.64 4.40 -15.76
N GLU A 74 7.72 5.07 -15.36
CA GLU A 74 8.71 4.49 -14.46
C GLU A 74 8.22 4.56 -13.00
N PRO A 75 8.50 3.53 -12.18
CA PRO A 75 8.17 3.56 -10.76
C PRO A 75 8.90 4.68 -10.02
N ALA A 76 8.29 5.21 -8.96
CA ALA A 76 8.92 6.21 -8.11
C ALA A 76 10.23 5.69 -7.48
N GLU A 77 11.31 6.46 -7.59
CA GLU A 77 12.64 6.09 -7.11
C GLU A 77 12.88 6.44 -5.63
N HIS A 78 11.98 6.00 -4.75
CA HIS A 78 12.17 6.19 -3.32
C HIS A 78 13.06 5.11 -2.71
N SER A 79 14.02 5.51 -1.87
CA SER A 79 14.85 4.56 -1.14
C SER A 79 14.03 3.79 -0.11
N VAL A 80 14.45 2.56 0.19
CA VAL A 80 13.84 1.74 1.26
C VAL A 80 13.87 2.47 2.60
N SER A 81 14.92 3.25 2.87
CA SER A 81 15.03 4.06 4.09
C SER A 81 13.91 5.12 4.19
N LEU A 82 13.56 5.77 3.07
CA LEU A 82 12.45 6.73 3.04
C LEU A 82 11.09 6.03 3.22
N LEU A 83 10.89 4.89 2.56
CA LEU A 83 9.66 4.10 2.72
C LEU A 83 9.46 3.64 4.17
N ARG A 84 10.53 3.22 4.85
CA ARG A 84 10.49 2.86 6.27
C ARG A 84 10.15 4.04 7.17
N LEU A 85 10.62 5.25 6.84
CA LEU A 85 10.23 6.47 7.57
C LEU A 85 8.76 6.82 7.34
N ALA A 86 8.24 6.64 6.13
CA ALA A 86 6.83 6.84 5.82
C ALA A 86 5.94 5.86 6.59
N ALA A 87 6.30 4.56 6.57
CA ALA A 87 5.60 3.52 7.31
C ALA A 87 5.62 3.78 8.82
N TRP A 88 6.78 4.11 9.39
CA TRP A 88 6.90 4.48 10.80
C TRP A 88 6.04 5.68 11.16
N ARG A 89 6.03 6.72 10.30
CA ARG A 89 5.19 7.91 10.51
C ARG A 89 3.71 7.53 10.52
N ALA A 90 3.26 6.74 9.55
CA ALA A 90 1.88 6.27 9.46
C ALA A 90 1.48 5.45 10.70
N ALA A 91 2.32 4.51 11.12
CA ALA A 91 2.07 3.69 12.31
C ALA A 91 1.97 4.52 13.60
N ARG A 92 2.76 5.59 13.73
CA ARG A 92 2.76 6.43 14.93
C ARG A 92 1.68 7.50 14.94
N SER A 93 1.37 8.08 13.78
CA SER A 93 0.49 9.24 13.68
C SER A 93 -0.93 8.88 13.25
N GLY A 94 -1.15 7.68 12.68
CA GLY A 94 -2.43 7.28 12.14
C GLY A 94 -3.00 8.34 11.20
N LEU A 95 -4.31 8.61 11.35
CA LEU A 95 -5.03 9.62 10.58
C LEU A 95 -5.13 10.99 11.28
N THR A 96 -4.55 11.15 12.47
CA THR A 96 -4.79 12.32 13.34
C THR A 96 -3.72 13.40 13.25
N SER A 97 -2.70 13.21 12.42
CA SER A 97 -1.58 14.14 12.29
C SER A 97 -1.06 14.15 10.85
N GLU A 98 0.25 14.25 10.66
CA GLU A 98 0.88 14.33 9.34
C GLU A 98 1.44 12.98 8.89
N LEU A 99 1.35 12.72 7.60
CA LEU A 99 1.96 11.59 6.91
C LEU A 99 3.05 12.09 5.95
N LEU A 100 3.91 11.19 5.47
CA LEU A 100 4.75 11.50 4.32
C LEU A 100 3.94 11.27 3.04
N HIS A 101 3.78 12.31 2.22
CA HIS A 101 3.10 12.22 0.94
C HIS A 101 3.91 11.33 -0.04
N PRO A 102 3.34 10.24 -0.58
CA PRO A 102 4.10 9.24 -1.35
C PRO A 102 4.83 9.79 -2.57
N ALA A 103 4.31 10.81 -3.26
CA ALA A 103 5.00 11.35 -4.45
C ALA A 103 6.18 12.28 -4.12
N THR A 104 6.19 12.91 -2.94
CA THR A 104 7.15 13.99 -2.60
C THR A 104 8.03 13.65 -1.39
N MET A 105 7.64 12.65 -0.60
CA MET A 105 8.20 12.30 0.70
C MET A 105 8.28 13.48 1.67
N ARG A 106 7.39 14.46 1.52
CA ARG A 106 7.24 15.60 2.44
C ARG A 106 6.08 15.37 3.40
N ARG A 107 6.19 15.93 4.60
CA ARG A 107 5.12 15.89 5.60
C ARG A 107 3.93 16.71 5.12
N MET A 108 2.74 16.13 5.19
CA MET A 108 1.47 16.77 4.86
C MET A 108 0.38 16.24 5.79
N PRO A 109 -0.73 16.98 6.01
CA PRO A 109 -1.86 16.47 6.79
C PRO A 109 -2.34 15.12 6.27
N ALA A 110 -2.66 14.18 7.17
CA ALA A 110 -3.07 12.83 6.81
C ALA A 110 -4.28 12.84 5.87
N GLU A 111 -5.26 13.70 6.12
CA GLU A 111 -6.43 13.89 5.25
C GLU A 111 -6.02 14.24 3.82
N THR A 112 -5.09 15.19 3.64
CA THR A 112 -4.58 15.56 2.31
C THR A 112 -3.94 14.36 1.63
N VAL A 113 -3.03 13.67 2.31
CA VAL A 113 -2.34 12.50 1.74
C VAL A 113 -3.32 11.38 1.35
N VAL A 114 -4.36 11.15 2.16
CA VAL A 114 -5.37 10.14 1.89
C VAL A 114 -6.28 10.56 0.73
N ARG A 115 -6.65 11.84 0.62
CA ARG A 115 -7.42 12.35 -0.53
C ARG A 115 -6.63 12.23 -1.82
N ASP A 116 -5.34 12.57 -1.80
CA ASP A 116 -4.46 12.44 -2.97
C ASP A 116 -4.31 10.96 -3.39
N LEU A 117 -4.26 10.04 -2.42
CA LEU A 117 -4.29 8.59 -2.68
C LEU A 117 -5.59 8.15 -3.36
N LEU A 118 -6.74 8.66 -2.89
CA LEU A 118 -8.05 8.37 -3.50
C LEU A 118 -8.17 8.93 -4.92
N GLU A 119 -7.61 10.10 -5.18
CA GLU A 119 -7.54 10.67 -6.53
C GLU A 119 -6.69 9.78 -7.45
N HIS A 120 -5.48 9.41 -7.00
CA HIS A 120 -4.58 8.53 -7.74
C HIS A 120 -5.20 7.15 -8.06
N ALA A 121 -5.95 6.56 -7.13
CA ALA A 121 -6.64 5.28 -7.34
C ALA A 121 -8.02 5.42 -8.01
N GLY A 122 -8.48 6.65 -8.26
CA GLY A 122 -9.89 6.96 -8.55
C GLY A 122 -10.44 6.29 -9.81
N GLU A 123 -9.67 6.28 -10.89
CA GLU A 123 -10.09 5.62 -12.15
C GLU A 123 -10.25 4.10 -12.00
N ALA A 124 -9.34 3.46 -11.27
CA ALA A 124 -9.40 2.02 -11.02
C ALA A 124 -10.56 1.66 -10.08
N LEU A 125 -10.79 2.47 -9.04
CA LEU A 125 -11.94 2.34 -8.15
C LEU A 125 -13.27 2.50 -8.90
N ALA A 126 -13.36 3.49 -9.80
CA ALA A 126 -14.55 3.73 -10.62
C ALA A 126 -14.82 2.54 -11.56
N ALA A 127 -13.78 2.07 -12.26
CA ALA A 127 -13.89 0.93 -13.17
C ALA A 127 -14.33 -0.37 -12.45
N ALA A 128 -13.96 -0.51 -11.18
CA ALA A 128 -14.36 -1.65 -10.35
C ALA A 128 -15.72 -1.48 -9.64
N GLY A 129 -16.36 -0.30 -9.74
CA GLY A 129 -17.63 0.00 -9.07
C GLY A 129 -17.51 0.23 -7.56
N ASP A 130 -16.32 0.60 -7.07
CA ASP A 130 -16.04 0.77 -5.63
C ASP A 130 -15.83 2.22 -5.18
N LEU A 131 -15.75 3.16 -6.11
CA LEU A 131 -15.34 4.54 -5.82
C LEU A 131 -16.12 5.18 -4.66
N GLU A 132 -17.45 5.18 -4.75
CA GLU A 132 -18.28 5.81 -3.72
C GLU A 132 -18.19 5.09 -2.38
N ARG A 133 -18.23 3.75 -2.37
CA ARG A 133 -18.05 2.94 -1.15
C ARG A 133 -16.73 3.26 -0.44
N VAL A 134 -15.64 3.35 -1.20
CA VAL A 134 -14.32 3.62 -0.65
C VAL A 134 -14.21 5.05 -0.14
N ARG A 135 -14.76 6.04 -0.86
CA ARG A 135 -14.82 7.43 -0.41
C ARG A 135 -15.57 7.56 0.91
N GLU A 136 -16.79 7.03 0.97
CA GLU A 136 -17.62 7.05 2.18
C GLU A 136 -16.91 6.38 3.36
N GLY A 137 -16.33 5.19 3.13
CA GLY A 137 -15.60 4.47 4.18
C GLY A 137 -14.36 5.21 4.67
N VAL A 138 -13.62 5.89 3.79
CA VAL A 138 -12.47 6.71 4.19
C VAL A 138 -12.92 7.96 4.95
N GLU A 139 -13.98 8.63 4.51
CA GLU A 139 -14.54 9.79 5.23
C GLU A 139 -15.00 9.40 6.64
N GLU A 140 -15.60 8.22 6.79
CA GLU A 140 -15.99 7.68 8.09
C GLU A 140 -14.78 7.46 8.99
N LEU A 141 -13.70 6.87 8.47
CA LEU A 141 -12.45 6.65 9.21
C LEU A 141 -11.76 7.97 9.60
N LEU A 142 -11.79 8.97 8.72
CA LEU A 142 -11.25 10.31 9.03
C LEU A 142 -12.06 11.02 10.11
N ARG A 143 -13.38 10.80 10.16
CA ARG A 143 -14.28 11.44 11.12
C ARG A 143 -14.27 10.78 12.49
N HIS A 144 -14.29 9.45 12.53
CA HIS A 144 -14.51 8.68 13.77
C HIS A 144 -13.28 7.90 14.22
N GLY A 145 -12.20 7.89 13.44
CA GLY A 145 -10.98 7.15 13.74
C GLY A 145 -11.03 5.68 13.33
N ASN A 146 -9.93 4.97 13.60
CA ASN A 146 -9.67 3.62 13.09
C ASN A 146 -9.43 2.58 14.21
N GLY A 147 -9.95 2.83 15.41
CA GLY A 147 -9.87 1.91 16.55
C GLY A 147 -8.56 1.96 17.35
N ALA A 148 -7.65 2.88 17.02
CA ALA A 148 -6.41 3.18 17.76
C ALA A 148 -6.61 4.16 18.93
#